data_AF-A0A452YEA1-F1
#
_entry.id   AF-A0A452YEA1-F1
#
_cell.length_a   1.000
_cell.length_b   1.000
_cell.length_c   1.000
_cell.angle_alpha   90.00
_cell.angle_beta   90.00
_cell.angle_gamma   90.00
#
_symmetry.space_group_name_H-M   'P 1'
#
loop_
_entity.id
_entity.type
_entity.pdbx_description
1 polymer ?
#
loop_
_entity_poly.entity_id
_entity_poly.type
_entity_poly.pdbx_seq_one_letter_code
_entity_poly.pdbx_strand_id
1 'polypeptide(L)'
;MEMVDSWCKGAEDGKIGSIRSILQAFRRACHYGEDSGDNSAPKFSVMSGSVLDKVMHYVLKNMDSILRQLLGAPSSGGKKEKISELMMTNSWKRNGNLMRVYLVNALHMITEMTDDQMIAFTILRVRASAVFLAAFPSLLRKYVKTLLYTWARGRGAMPFISFLFLRDLCVQVGPDCLDTCLKGIYKAYLVNCKLSKSISGSKLQHIQFLGNCVKELYILDPQSAYQHAFVFIRQLAVILRGALTERGPKTSKDKKQKERNKPTNKQLEVLFLLVFAKYFLVFWKHKCCLL
;
A
#
# COMPACT_ATOMS: atom_id res chain seq x y z
N MET A 1 -19.32 28.80 -3.93
CA MET A 1 -17.89 28.70 -3.54
C MET A 1 -17.66 29.23 -2.13
N GLU A 2 -18.24 30.39 -1.78
CA GLU A 2 -18.17 31.02 -0.43
C GLU A 2 -18.49 30.09 0.75
N MET A 3 -19.51 29.22 0.60
CA MET A 3 -19.86 28.24 1.64
C MET A 3 -18.70 27.28 1.97
N VAL A 4 -18.01 26.75 0.95
CA VAL A 4 -16.86 25.86 1.15
C VAL A 4 -15.69 26.63 1.77
N ASP A 5 -15.47 27.87 1.36
CA ASP A 5 -14.42 28.73 1.94
C ASP A 5 -14.66 28.99 3.44
N SER A 6 -15.91 29.20 3.84
CA SER A 6 -16.29 29.33 5.25
C SER A 6 -16.00 28.05 6.06
N TRP A 7 -16.21 26.88 5.45
CA TRP A 7 -15.93 25.61 6.10
C TRP A 7 -14.43 25.33 6.19
N CYS A 8 -13.66 25.71 5.16
CA CYS A 8 -12.20 25.62 5.18
C CYS A 8 -11.65 26.45 6.34
N LYS A 9 -11.95 27.76 6.39
CA LYS A 9 -11.50 28.65 7.48
C LYS A 9 -11.95 28.15 8.85
N GLY A 10 -13.21 27.75 8.98
CA GLY A 10 -13.72 27.23 10.24
C GLY A 10 -13.07 25.91 10.67
N ALA A 11 -12.65 25.06 9.73
CA ALA A 11 -11.95 23.82 10.05
C ALA A 11 -10.51 24.10 10.52
N GLU A 12 -9.84 25.11 9.97
CA GLU A 12 -8.54 25.60 10.44
C GLU A 12 -8.63 26.19 11.86
N ASP A 13 -9.72 26.90 12.17
CA ASP A 13 -10.04 27.39 13.52
C ASP A 13 -10.39 26.26 14.52
N GLY A 14 -10.46 25.00 14.09
CA GLY A 14 -10.86 23.87 14.92
C GLY A 14 -12.37 23.75 15.18
N LYS A 15 -13.22 24.47 14.43
CA LYS A 15 -14.68 24.37 14.56
C LYS A 15 -15.17 23.01 14.08
N ILE A 16 -15.66 22.20 15.00
CA ILE A 16 -16.11 20.81 14.74
C ILE A 16 -17.22 20.77 13.68
N GLY A 17 -18.14 21.73 13.68
CA GLY A 17 -19.20 21.84 12.67
C GLY A 17 -18.63 21.92 11.25
N SER A 18 -17.66 22.82 11.04
CA SER A 18 -16.98 22.99 9.76
C SER A 18 -16.18 21.76 9.33
N ILE A 19 -15.50 21.10 10.28
CA ILE A 19 -14.77 19.85 10.01
C ILE A 19 -15.73 18.75 9.53
N ARG A 20 -16.91 18.63 10.15
CA ARG A 20 -17.93 17.66 9.73
C ARG A 20 -18.47 17.99 8.34
N SER A 21 -18.78 19.26 8.08
CA SER A 21 -19.30 19.70 6.78
C SER A 21 -18.29 19.45 5.65
N ILE A 22 -17.01 19.78 5.85
CA ILE A 22 -15.99 19.59 4.81
C ILE A 22 -15.66 18.10 4.59
N LEU A 23 -15.67 17.26 5.65
CA LEU A 23 -15.53 15.80 5.49
C LEU A 23 -16.74 15.17 4.81
N GLN A 24 -17.95 15.69 5.03
CA GLN A 24 -19.15 15.24 4.33
C GLN A 24 -19.10 15.63 2.84
N ALA A 25 -18.64 16.84 2.53
CA ALA A 25 -18.40 17.27 1.16
C ALA A 25 -17.33 16.39 0.48
N PHE A 26 -16.24 16.09 1.19
CA PHE A 26 -15.19 15.19 0.71
C PHE A 26 -15.72 13.80 0.41
N ARG A 27 -16.50 13.19 1.33
CA ARG A 27 -17.15 11.91 1.08
C ARG A 27 -17.95 11.92 -0.22
N ARG A 28 -18.76 12.95 -0.46
CA ARG A 28 -19.53 13.06 -1.71
C ARG A 28 -18.64 13.24 -2.94
N ALA A 29 -17.53 13.95 -2.82
CA ALA A 29 -16.56 14.10 -3.90
C ALA A 29 -15.89 12.75 -4.24
N CYS A 30 -15.53 11.96 -3.24
CA CYS A 30 -14.92 10.64 -3.43
C CYS A 30 -15.87 9.66 -4.15
N HIS A 31 -17.17 9.73 -3.84
CA HIS A 31 -18.23 8.87 -4.42
C HIS A 31 -18.95 9.53 -5.61
N TYR A 32 -18.37 10.57 -6.20
CA TYR A 32 -19.00 11.26 -7.33
C TYR A 32 -19.03 10.35 -8.57
N GLY A 33 -20.22 10.14 -9.13
CA GLY A 33 -20.43 9.22 -10.26
C GLY A 33 -20.78 7.78 -9.84
N GLU A 34 -20.79 7.47 -8.53
CA GLU A 34 -21.43 6.27 -8.02
C GLU A 34 -22.91 6.58 -7.77
N ASP A 35 -23.77 6.29 -8.74
CA ASP A 35 -25.22 6.42 -8.56
C ASP A 35 -25.70 5.41 -7.51
N SER A 36 -25.69 5.81 -6.24
CA SER A 36 -26.43 5.13 -5.19
C SER A 36 -27.92 5.39 -5.45
N GLY A 37 -28.64 4.39 -5.96
CA GLY A 37 -30.08 4.42 -6.21
C GLY A 37 -30.96 4.53 -4.95
N ASP A 38 -30.59 5.41 -4.02
CA ASP A 38 -31.32 5.67 -2.80
C ASP A 38 -31.86 7.11 -2.82
N ASN A 39 -33.16 7.22 -3.11
CA ASN A 39 -33.94 8.46 -3.26
C ASN A 39 -34.20 9.19 -1.93
N SER A 40 -33.21 9.30 -1.04
CA SER A 40 -33.42 9.83 0.32
C SER A 40 -32.44 10.92 0.76
N ALA A 41 -31.91 11.75 -0.16
CA ALA A 41 -31.20 12.96 0.25
C ALA A 41 -31.32 14.18 -0.70
N PRO A 42 -32.45 14.91 -0.69
CA PRO A 42 -32.47 16.29 -1.18
C PRO A 42 -32.03 17.24 -0.06
N LYS A 43 -30.81 17.79 -0.14
CA LYS A 43 -30.42 19.08 0.50
C LYS A 43 -29.07 19.67 0.07
N PHE A 44 -28.32 19.00 -0.81
CA PHE A 44 -27.13 19.57 -1.44
C PHE A 44 -27.16 19.19 -2.92
N SER A 45 -27.82 20.02 -3.71
CA SER A 45 -27.82 19.90 -5.17
C SER A 45 -26.39 19.86 -5.71
N VAL A 46 -26.16 18.96 -6.66
CA VAL A 46 -25.11 18.98 -7.69
C VAL A 46 -23.97 19.99 -7.42
N MET A 47 -22.96 19.55 -6.67
CA MET A 47 -21.72 20.32 -6.54
C MET A 47 -21.07 20.43 -7.92
N SER A 48 -20.67 21.63 -8.35
CA SER A 48 -19.93 21.78 -9.61
C SER A 48 -18.57 21.08 -9.50
N GLY A 49 -18.04 20.57 -10.63
CA GLY A 49 -16.75 19.87 -10.66
C GLY A 49 -15.59 20.66 -10.03
N SER A 50 -15.57 21.98 -10.22
CA SER A 50 -14.58 22.88 -9.61
C SER A 50 -14.66 22.93 -8.07
N VAL A 51 -15.84 22.75 -7.49
CA VAL A 51 -16.00 22.75 -6.04
C VAL A 51 -15.64 21.38 -5.45
N LEU A 52 -15.95 20.29 -6.17
CA LEU A 52 -15.49 18.95 -5.78
C LEU A 52 -13.97 18.87 -5.74
N ASP A 53 -13.31 19.36 -6.80
CA ASP A 53 -11.86 19.38 -6.90
C ASP A 53 -11.21 20.19 -5.77
N LYS A 54 -11.75 21.39 -5.49
CA LYS A 54 -11.30 22.24 -4.38
C LYS A 54 -11.43 21.55 -3.02
N VAL A 55 -12.56 20.90 -2.76
CA VAL A 55 -12.80 20.16 -1.50
C VAL A 55 -11.80 19.02 -1.36
N MET A 56 -11.58 18.26 -2.44
CA MET A 56 -10.68 17.13 -2.46
C MET A 56 -9.24 17.52 -2.16
N HIS A 57 -8.74 18.54 -2.86
CA HIS A 57 -7.41 19.11 -2.64
C HIS A 57 -7.26 19.67 -1.24
N TYR A 58 -8.25 20.43 -0.74
CA TYR A 58 -8.21 21.01 0.60
C TYR A 58 -8.16 19.93 1.69
N VAL A 59 -9.03 18.92 1.62
CA VAL A 59 -9.10 17.87 2.64
C VAL A 59 -7.82 17.04 2.64
N LEU A 60 -7.35 16.58 1.48
CA LEU A 60 -6.09 15.83 1.42
C LEU A 60 -4.90 16.68 1.90
N LYS A 61 -4.90 18.00 1.66
CA LYS A 61 -3.83 18.87 2.14
C LYS A 61 -3.90 19.10 3.66
N ASN A 62 -5.05 19.36 4.25
CA ASN A 62 -5.08 19.94 5.60
C ASN A 62 -5.62 18.98 6.67
N MET A 63 -6.32 17.92 6.30
CA MET A 63 -7.11 17.13 7.25
C MET A 63 -6.27 16.38 8.29
N ASP A 64 -5.08 15.89 7.95
CA ASP A 64 -4.20 15.24 8.93
C ASP A 64 -3.87 16.19 10.10
N SER A 65 -3.41 17.40 9.79
CA SER A 65 -3.05 18.41 10.81
C SER A 65 -4.25 18.82 11.65
N ILE A 66 -5.40 19.10 11.01
CA ILE A 66 -6.63 19.51 11.68
C ILE A 66 -7.11 18.43 12.64
N LEU A 67 -7.14 17.16 12.20
CA LEU A 67 -7.59 16.07 13.05
C LEU A 67 -6.59 15.73 14.14
N ARG A 68 -5.28 15.86 13.90
CA ARG A 68 -4.26 15.72 14.95
C ARG A 68 -4.48 16.74 16.07
N GLN A 69 -4.69 18.00 15.73
CA GLN A 69 -4.99 19.06 16.69
C GLN A 69 -6.29 18.78 17.45
N LEU A 70 -7.36 18.37 16.74
CA LEU A 70 -8.65 18.05 17.37
C LEU A 70 -8.55 16.87 18.34
N LEU A 71 -7.73 15.86 18.03
CA LEU A 71 -7.56 14.64 18.82
C LEU A 71 -6.49 14.76 19.90
N GLY A 72 -5.72 15.86 19.94
CA GLY A 72 -4.57 16.01 20.84
C GLY A 72 -3.43 15.03 20.52
N ALA A 73 -3.29 14.66 19.25
CA ALA A 73 -2.23 13.76 18.77
C ALA A 73 -0.93 14.53 18.47
N PRO A 74 0.23 13.85 18.38
CA PRO A 74 1.47 14.48 17.93
C PRO A 74 1.31 15.18 16.59
N SER A 75 2.04 16.28 16.37
CA SER A 75 1.95 17.09 15.15
C SER A 75 2.37 16.35 13.88
N SER A 76 3.22 15.34 13.99
CA SER A 76 3.60 14.45 12.89
C SER A 76 4.04 13.07 13.43
N GLY A 77 3.89 12.04 12.59
CA GLY A 77 4.27 10.67 12.93
C GLY A 77 3.52 10.14 14.14
N GLY A 78 4.24 9.39 14.99
CA GLY A 78 3.72 8.71 16.18
C GLY A 78 3.98 7.21 16.14
N LYS A 79 3.64 6.52 17.23
CA LYS A 79 3.64 5.06 17.31
C LYS A 79 2.28 4.55 17.77
N LYS A 80 2.00 3.27 17.48
CA LYS A 80 0.77 2.58 17.86
C LYS A 80 0.44 2.75 19.34
N GLU A 81 1.42 2.69 20.23
CA GLU A 81 1.21 2.79 21.68
C GLU A 81 0.55 4.13 22.04
N LYS A 82 1.05 5.22 21.44
CA LYS A 82 0.47 6.55 21.63
C LYS A 82 -0.95 6.64 21.11
N ILE A 83 -1.25 5.99 19.98
CA ILE A 83 -2.61 5.94 19.45
C ILE A 83 -3.52 5.14 20.37
N SER A 84 -3.05 4.02 20.93
CA SER A 84 -3.80 3.23 21.90
C SER A 84 -4.14 4.02 23.17
N GLU A 85 -3.23 4.85 23.67
CA GLU A 85 -3.51 5.79 24.76
C GLU A 85 -4.55 6.83 24.36
N LEU A 86 -4.40 7.44 23.17
CA LEU A 86 -5.34 8.45 22.67
C LEU A 86 -6.75 7.89 22.54
N MET A 87 -6.90 6.61 22.14
CA MET A 87 -8.19 5.94 22.01
C MET A 87 -9.01 5.90 23.32
N MET A 88 -8.34 5.97 24.47
CA MET A 88 -9.00 5.97 25.78
C MET A 88 -9.53 7.35 26.19
N THR A 89 -9.04 8.42 25.55
CA THR A 89 -9.41 9.81 25.88
C THR A 89 -10.85 10.15 25.45
N ASN A 90 -11.48 11.08 26.17
CA ASN A 90 -12.81 11.59 25.79
C ASN A 90 -12.80 12.31 24.45
N SER A 91 -11.68 12.95 24.07
CA SER A 91 -11.54 13.59 22.76
C SER A 91 -11.65 12.58 21.63
N TRP A 92 -10.95 11.45 21.74
CA TRP A 92 -11.06 10.37 20.76
C TRP A 92 -12.45 9.76 20.72
N LYS A 93 -13.06 9.44 21.87
CA LYS A 93 -14.41 8.87 21.89
C LYS A 93 -15.44 9.76 21.18
N ARG A 94 -15.29 11.08 21.31
CA ARG A 94 -16.18 12.07 20.68
C ARG A 94 -15.88 12.30 19.19
N ASN A 95 -14.62 12.33 18.80
CA ASN A 95 -14.18 12.84 17.49
C ASN A 95 -13.43 11.83 16.62
N GLY A 96 -13.02 10.67 17.15
CA GLY A 96 -12.21 9.67 16.46
C GLY A 96 -12.87 9.09 15.20
N ASN A 97 -14.21 9.11 15.13
CA ASN A 97 -14.93 8.73 13.92
C ASN A 97 -14.63 9.67 12.73
N LEU A 98 -14.25 10.94 12.97
CA LEU A 98 -13.88 11.86 11.89
C LEU A 98 -12.60 11.40 11.18
N MET A 99 -11.61 10.91 11.93
CA MET A 99 -10.41 10.27 11.39
C MET A 99 -10.77 9.03 10.57
N ARG A 100 -11.68 8.19 11.07
CA ARG A 100 -12.17 7.04 10.32
C ARG A 100 -12.82 7.45 8.99
N VAL A 101 -13.70 8.46 9.01
CA VAL A 101 -14.37 8.96 7.80
C VAL A 101 -13.34 9.44 6.79
N TYR A 102 -12.36 10.24 7.21
CA TYR A 102 -11.28 10.68 6.32
C TYR A 102 -10.54 9.49 5.68
N LEU A 103 -10.06 8.54 6.48
CA LEU A 103 -9.28 7.40 6.00
C LEU A 103 -10.10 6.44 5.12
N VAL A 104 -11.39 6.23 5.39
CA VAL A 104 -12.24 5.35 4.57
C VAL A 104 -12.47 5.96 3.19
N ASN A 105 -12.80 7.25 3.12
CA ASN A 105 -13.07 7.92 1.84
C ASN A 105 -11.78 8.13 1.03
N ALA A 106 -10.66 8.37 1.69
CA ALA A 106 -9.37 8.41 1.02
C ALA A 106 -8.96 7.05 0.44
N LEU A 107 -9.25 5.95 1.15
CA LEU A 107 -9.00 4.61 0.60
C LEU A 107 -9.84 4.36 -0.66
N HIS A 108 -11.10 4.77 -0.62
CA HIS A 108 -12.01 4.65 -1.76
C HIS A 108 -11.48 5.40 -2.99
N MET A 109 -10.97 6.63 -2.81
CA MET A 109 -10.31 7.35 -3.91
C MET A 109 -9.12 6.59 -4.49
N ILE A 110 -8.30 5.97 -3.63
CA ILE A 110 -7.13 5.19 -4.09
C ILE A 110 -7.57 3.96 -4.90
N THR A 111 -8.73 3.37 -4.60
CA THR A 111 -9.19 2.14 -5.27
C THR A 111 -10.04 2.38 -6.51
N GLU A 112 -10.90 3.41 -6.51
CA GLU A 112 -11.90 3.61 -7.56
C GLU A 112 -11.53 4.69 -8.58
N MET A 113 -10.65 5.63 -8.25
CA MET A 113 -10.25 6.65 -9.24
C MET A 113 -9.35 6.06 -10.33
N THR A 114 -9.40 6.67 -11.50
CA THR A 114 -8.60 6.31 -12.67
C THR A 114 -7.46 7.28 -12.94
N ASP A 115 -7.50 8.48 -12.36
CA ASP A 115 -6.42 9.47 -12.48
C ASP A 115 -5.23 9.09 -11.59
N ASP A 116 -4.20 8.54 -12.23
CA ASP A 116 -2.93 8.13 -11.59
C ASP A 116 -2.29 9.26 -10.76
N GLN A 117 -2.40 10.53 -11.18
CA GLN A 117 -1.84 11.67 -10.45
C GLN A 117 -2.61 11.94 -9.16
N MET A 118 -3.95 11.91 -9.24
CA MET A 118 -4.83 12.08 -8.10
C MET A 118 -4.69 10.91 -7.11
N ILE A 119 -4.55 9.67 -7.59
CA ILE A 119 -4.27 8.52 -6.73
C ILE A 119 -2.93 8.71 -6.02
N ALA A 120 -1.86 9.08 -6.74
CA ALA A 120 -0.54 9.30 -6.17
C ALA A 120 -0.54 10.42 -5.12
N PHE A 121 -1.22 11.53 -5.41
CA PHE A 121 -1.39 12.64 -4.46
C PHE A 121 -2.16 12.19 -3.21
N THR A 122 -3.24 11.41 -3.37
CA THR A 122 -4.01 10.86 -2.24
C THR A 122 -3.14 9.98 -1.36
N ILE A 123 -2.39 9.03 -1.93
CA ILE A 123 -1.48 8.16 -1.16
C ILE A 123 -0.45 9.01 -0.40
N LEU A 124 0.15 10.00 -1.06
CA LEU A 124 1.16 10.88 -0.46
C LEU A 124 0.60 11.67 0.74
N ARG A 125 -0.60 12.21 0.59
CA ARG A 125 -1.24 13.02 1.64
C ARG A 125 -1.72 12.17 2.82
N VAL A 126 -2.35 11.03 2.54
CA VAL A 126 -2.91 10.14 3.56
C VAL A 126 -1.82 9.43 4.36
N ARG A 127 -0.63 9.25 3.77
CA ARG A 127 0.55 8.74 4.46
C ARG A 127 0.87 9.51 5.74
N ALA A 128 0.64 10.82 5.79
CA ALA A 128 0.85 11.62 7.01
C ALA A 128 -0.01 11.10 8.19
N SER A 129 -1.16 10.50 7.91
CA SER A 129 -2.09 9.92 8.88
C SER A 129 -1.89 8.40 9.10
N ALA A 130 -0.79 7.81 8.60
CA ALA A 130 -0.55 6.36 8.64
C ALA A 130 -0.74 5.74 10.02
N VAL A 131 -0.18 6.37 11.07
CA VAL A 131 -0.23 5.89 12.45
C VAL A 131 -1.67 5.64 12.94
N PHE A 132 -2.65 6.42 12.48
CA PHE A 132 -4.04 6.32 12.92
C PHE A 132 -4.74 5.07 12.41
N LEU A 133 -4.19 4.40 11.38
CA LEU A 133 -4.69 3.10 10.93
C LEU A 133 -4.54 2.02 12.02
N ALA A 134 -3.65 2.22 12.99
CA ALA A 134 -3.53 1.33 14.15
C ALA A 134 -4.83 1.24 14.98
N ALA A 135 -5.65 2.31 14.99
CA ALA A 135 -6.95 2.32 15.66
C ALA A 135 -8.04 1.55 14.89
N PHE A 136 -7.79 1.20 13.61
CA PHE A 136 -8.77 0.58 12.72
C PHE A 136 -8.18 -0.64 11.99
N PRO A 137 -7.98 -1.79 12.67
CA PRO A 137 -7.26 -2.94 12.10
C PRO A 137 -7.86 -3.49 10.80
N SER A 138 -9.18 -3.45 10.63
CA SER A 138 -9.84 -3.87 9.39
C SER A 138 -9.51 -2.93 8.22
N LEU A 139 -9.43 -1.63 8.49
CA LEU A 139 -9.06 -0.62 7.50
C LEU A 139 -7.58 -0.70 7.16
N LEU A 140 -6.70 -0.88 8.17
CA LEU A 140 -5.27 -1.11 7.99
C LEU A 140 -5.00 -2.25 7.01
N ARG A 141 -5.67 -3.40 7.16
CA ARG A 141 -5.51 -4.53 6.24
C ARG A 141 -5.87 -4.19 4.80
N LYS A 142 -6.93 -3.38 4.59
CA LYS A 142 -7.33 -2.92 3.25
C LYS A 142 -6.30 -1.96 2.66
N TYR A 143 -5.75 -1.05 3.46
CA TYR A 143 -4.67 -0.16 3.06
C TYR A 143 -3.43 -0.94 2.64
N VAL A 144 -2.94 -1.86 3.48
CA VAL A 144 -1.76 -2.69 3.15
C VAL A 144 -1.96 -3.44 1.84
N LYS A 145 -3.12 -4.06 1.62
CA LYS A 145 -3.44 -4.75 0.36
C LYS A 145 -3.40 -3.81 -0.85
N THR A 146 -4.01 -2.63 -0.72
CA THR A 146 -4.12 -1.65 -1.80
C THR A 146 -2.76 -1.02 -2.14
N LEU A 147 -1.97 -0.69 -1.11
CA LEU A 147 -0.62 -0.17 -1.27
C LEU A 147 0.31 -1.21 -1.88
N LEU A 148 0.23 -2.49 -1.50
CA LEU A 148 1.01 -3.56 -2.13
C LEU A 148 0.64 -3.75 -3.60
N TYR A 149 -0.64 -3.66 -3.94
CA TYR A 149 -1.11 -3.72 -5.32
C TYR A 149 -0.55 -2.56 -6.15
N THR A 150 -0.68 -1.33 -5.62
CA THR A 150 -0.21 -0.10 -6.26
C THR A 150 1.31 -0.05 -6.35
N TRP A 151 2.01 -0.54 -5.34
CA TRP A 151 3.46 -0.70 -5.33
C TRP A 151 3.94 -1.63 -6.45
N ALA A 152 3.29 -2.78 -6.57
CA ALA A 152 3.67 -3.82 -7.51
C ALA A 152 3.40 -3.45 -8.98
N ARG A 153 2.25 -2.81 -9.24
CA ARG A 153 1.73 -2.56 -10.60
C ARG A 153 1.73 -1.11 -11.04
N GLY A 154 1.90 -0.17 -10.10
CA GLY A 154 1.88 1.25 -10.38
C GLY A 154 2.98 1.66 -11.34
N ARG A 155 2.77 2.78 -12.02
CA ARG A 155 3.76 3.41 -12.91
C ARG A 155 4.17 4.77 -12.36
N GLY A 156 5.24 5.34 -12.92
CA GLY A 156 5.75 6.64 -12.50
C GLY A 156 6.09 6.66 -11.01
N ALA A 157 5.53 7.62 -10.27
CA ALA A 157 5.81 7.82 -8.84
C ALA A 157 5.02 6.88 -7.90
N MET A 158 3.96 6.20 -8.39
CA MET A 158 3.06 5.43 -7.53
C MET A 158 3.77 4.29 -6.77
N PRO A 159 4.70 3.51 -7.37
CA PRO A 159 5.42 2.48 -6.64
C PRO A 159 6.21 3.03 -5.46
N PHE A 160 6.94 4.13 -5.70
CA PHE A 160 7.74 4.77 -4.68
C PHE A 160 6.91 5.31 -3.52
N ILE A 161 5.87 6.08 -3.81
CA ILE A 161 5.02 6.68 -2.77
C ILE A 161 4.29 5.58 -1.96
N SER A 162 3.81 4.53 -2.64
CA SER A 162 3.18 3.38 -1.97
C SER A 162 4.14 2.64 -1.05
N PHE A 163 5.39 2.44 -1.49
CA PHE A 163 6.43 1.82 -0.68
C PHE A 163 6.73 2.64 0.58
N LEU A 164 6.87 3.96 0.43
CA LEU A 164 7.16 4.80 1.58
C LEU A 164 6.02 4.79 2.62
N PHE A 165 4.77 4.71 2.18
CA PHE A 165 3.63 4.51 3.08
C PHE A 165 3.70 3.14 3.76
N LEU A 166 3.94 2.04 3.02
CA LEU A 166 4.13 0.72 3.63
C LEU A 166 5.26 0.70 4.68
N ARG A 167 6.37 1.38 4.40
CA ARG A 167 7.50 1.50 5.34
C ARG A 167 7.08 2.24 6.61
N ASP A 168 6.36 3.37 6.49
CA ASP A 168 5.87 4.11 7.65
C ASP A 168 4.90 3.27 8.49
N LEU A 169 4.01 2.49 7.85
CA LEU A 169 3.13 1.57 8.57
C LEU A 169 3.92 0.53 9.37
N CYS A 170 4.96 -0.06 8.77
CA CYS A 170 5.80 -1.04 9.44
C CYS A 170 6.51 -0.44 10.67
N VAL A 171 7.01 0.80 10.55
CA VAL A 171 7.73 1.48 11.63
C VAL A 171 6.78 1.98 12.73
N GLN A 172 5.60 2.47 12.38
CA GLN A 172 4.69 3.14 13.30
C GLN A 172 3.69 2.19 13.97
N VAL A 173 3.22 1.15 13.27
CA VAL A 173 2.17 0.25 13.76
C VAL A 173 2.74 -0.96 14.53
N GLY A 174 3.97 -1.37 14.22
CA GLY A 174 4.69 -2.41 14.95
C GLY A 174 4.71 -3.79 14.24
N PRO A 175 5.15 -4.84 14.96
CA PRO A 175 5.65 -6.08 14.36
C PRO A 175 4.59 -6.90 13.60
N ASP A 176 3.34 -6.94 14.06
CA ASP A 176 2.28 -7.68 13.35
C ASP A 176 2.01 -7.11 11.94
N CYS A 177 2.09 -5.78 11.83
CA CYS A 177 1.94 -5.09 10.56
C CYS A 177 3.16 -5.35 9.66
N LEU A 178 4.36 -5.32 10.25
CA LEU A 178 5.61 -5.62 9.55
C LEU A 178 5.60 -7.03 8.96
N ASP A 179 5.30 -8.07 9.74
CA ASP A 179 5.26 -9.46 9.23
C ASP A 179 4.25 -9.63 8.07
N THR A 180 3.08 -9.00 8.20
CA THR A 180 2.06 -8.98 7.13
C THR A 180 2.60 -8.29 5.87
N CYS A 181 3.29 -7.16 6.03
CA CYS A 181 3.88 -6.41 4.92
C CYS A 181 5.04 -7.16 4.27
N LEU A 182 5.92 -7.81 5.04
CA LEU A 182 7.03 -8.62 4.54
C LEU A 182 6.54 -9.80 3.69
N LYS A 183 5.55 -10.55 4.19
CA LYS A 183 4.92 -11.63 3.42
C LYS A 183 4.25 -11.12 2.15
N GLY A 184 3.54 -10.00 2.25
CA GLY A 184 2.83 -9.37 1.14
C GLY A 184 3.77 -8.83 0.05
N ILE A 185 4.80 -8.09 0.43
CA ILE A 185 5.75 -7.45 -0.49
C ILE A 185 6.57 -8.52 -1.24
N TYR A 186 6.98 -9.58 -0.54
CA TYR A 186 7.68 -10.70 -1.16
C TYR A 186 6.79 -11.40 -2.20
N LYS A 187 5.55 -11.75 -1.83
CA LYS A 187 4.60 -12.40 -2.76
C LYS A 187 4.34 -11.53 -4.00
N ALA A 188 4.13 -10.23 -3.81
CA ALA A 188 3.89 -9.29 -4.91
C ALA A 188 5.14 -9.09 -5.79
N TYR A 189 6.34 -9.07 -5.20
CA TYR A 189 7.61 -9.06 -5.94
C TYR A 189 7.75 -10.29 -6.85
N LEU A 190 7.51 -11.48 -6.31
CA LEU A 190 7.61 -12.74 -7.07
C LEU A 190 6.70 -12.77 -8.30
N VAL A 191 5.49 -12.21 -8.18
CA VAL A 191 4.56 -12.10 -9.31
C VAL A 191 5.10 -11.20 -10.42
N ASN A 192 5.82 -10.13 -10.08
CA ASN A 192 6.43 -9.21 -11.06
C ASN A 192 7.72 -9.76 -11.67
N CYS A 193 8.45 -10.58 -10.93
CA CYS A 193 9.61 -11.33 -11.42
C CYS A 193 9.23 -12.44 -12.42
N LYS A 194 7.94 -12.68 -12.68
CA LYS A 194 7.51 -13.61 -13.73
C LYS A 194 7.84 -13.02 -15.10
N LEU A 195 8.89 -13.55 -15.72
CA LEU A 195 9.42 -13.01 -16.97
C LEU A 195 8.75 -13.71 -18.16
N SER A 196 8.23 -12.88 -19.05
CA SER A 196 7.85 -13.28 -20.40
C SER A 196 9.11 -13.39 -21.26
N LYS A 197 9.06 -14.21 -22.32
CA LYS A 197 10.15 -14.45 -23.29
C LYS A 197 10.83 -13.20 -23.87
N SER A 198 10.19 -12.03 -23.78
CA SER A 198 10.78 -10.74 -24.13
C SER A 198 10.79 -9.84 -22.89
N ILE A 199 11.97 -9.38 -22.49
CA ILE A 199 12.20 -8.44 -21.39
C ILE A 199 12.50 -7.08 -22.02
N SER A 200 11.57 -6.13 -21.89
CA SER A 200 11.86 -4.73 -22.17
C SER A 200 12.75 -4.15 -21.07
N GLY A 201 13.68 -3.25 -21.42
CA GLY A 201 14.59 -2.59 -20.47
C GLY A 201 13.85 -1.88 -19.33
N SER A 202 12.68 -1.29 -19.60
CA SER A 202 11.84 -0.64 -18.60
C SER A 202 11.28 -1.61 -17.55
N LYS A 203 10.92 -2.84 -17.96
CA LYS A 203 10.44 -3.89 -17.04
C LYS A 203 11.56 -4.34 -16.10
N LEU A 204 12.79 -4.43 -16.60
CA LEU A 204 13.95 -4.78 -15.78
C LEU A 204 14.24 -3.71 -14.72
N GLN A 205 14.23 -2.42 -15.10
CA GLN A 205 14.40 -1.31 -14.17
C GLN A 205 13.32 -1.31 -13.07
N HIS A 206 12.06 -1.56 -13.44
CA HIS A 206 10.97 -1.69 -12.47
C HIS A 206 11.23 -2.84 -11.49
N ILE A 207 11.62 -4.03 -11.96
CA ILE A 207 11.94 -5.17 -11.10
C ILE A 207 13.10 -4.84 -10.15
N GLN A 208 14.15 -4.17 -10.64
CA GLN A 208 15.28 -3.74 -9.80
C GLN A 208 14.83 -2.77 -8.70
N PHE A 209 14.00 -1.79 -9.05
CA PHE A 209 13.41 -0.87 -8.08
C PHE A 209 12.59 -1.60 -7.00
N LEU A 210 11.72 -2.53 -7.40
CA LEU A 210 10.95 -3.34 -6.47
C LEU A 210 11.87 -4.18 -5.57
N GLY A 211 12.94 -4.76 -6.13
CA GLY A 211 13.94 -5.51 -5.36
C GLY A 211 14.63 -4.68 -4.28
N ASN A 212 14.97 -3.42 -4.60
CA ASN A 212 15.53 -2.48 -3.63
C ASN A 212 14.52 -2.16 -2.51
N CYS A 213 13.24 -1.94 -2.85
CA CYS A 213 12.19 -1.73 -1.85
C CYS A 213 12.03 -2.93 -0.90
N VAL A 214 12.05 -4.16 -1.45
CA VAL A 214 11.99 -5.38 -0.65
C VAL A 214 13.16 -5.43 0.32
N LYS A 215 14.39 -5.20 -0.16
CA LYS A 215 15.60 -5.14 0.67
C LYS A 215 15.46 -4.14 1.81
N GLU A 216 15.04 -2.91 1.50
CA GLU A 216 14.87 -1.84 2.49
C GLU A 216 13.86 -2.21 3.59
N LEU A 217 12.79 -2.93 3.25
CA LEU A 217 11.82 -3.37 4.24
C LEU A 217 12.36 -4.50 5.13
N TYR A 218 13.08 -5.47 4.55
CA TYR A 218 13.69 -6.57 5.30
C TYR A 218 14.85 -6.11 6.21
N ILE A 219 15.45 -4.94 5.97
CA ILE A 219 16.45 -4.35 6.88
C ILE A 219 15.82 -3.89 8.20
N LEU A 220 14.52 -3.56 8.23
CA LEU A 220 13.84 -3.07 9.44
C LEU A 220 13.86 -4.08 10.59
N ASP A 221 13.80 -5.38 10.28
CA ASP A 221 13.91 -6.45 11.26
C ASP A 221 14.71 -7.64 10.71
N PRO A 222 16.02 -7.70 11.00
CA PRO A 222 16.89 -8.80 10.57
C PRO A 222 16.44 -10.17 11.06
N GLN A 223 15.76 -10.26 12.21
CA GLN A 223 15.34 -11.53 12.78
C GLN A 223 14.20 -12.15 11.96
N SER A 224 13.13 -11.38 11.69
CA SER A 224 12.05 -11.82 10.79
C SER A 224 12.58 -12.08 9.38
N ALA A 225 13.52 -11.25 8.90
CA ALA A 225 14.16 -11.46 7.61
C ALA A 225 14.84 -12.83 7.49
N TYR A 226 15.59 -13.22 8.53
CA TYR A 226 16.26 -14.52 8.57
C TYR A 226 15.26 -15.68 8.55
N GLN A 227 14.20 -15.61 9.35
CA GLN A 227 13.15 -16.64 9.39
C GLN A 227 12.45 -16.79 8.03
N HIS A 228 12.10 -15.67 7.40
CA HIS A 228 11.45 -15.67 6.09
C HIS A 228 12.39 -16.21 5.01
N ALA A 229 13.66 -15.80 5.02
CA ALA A 229 14.67 -16.27 4.08
C ALA A 229 14.83 -17.79 4.14
N PHE A 230 14.91 -18.37 5.34
CA PHE A 230 15.02 -19.82 5.51
C PHE A 230 13.85 -20.57 4.86
N VAL A 231 12.62 -20.08 5.08
CA VAL A 231 11.41 -20.66 4.48
C VAL A 231 11.45 -20.54 2.94
N PHE A 232 11.83 -19.38 2.40
CA PHE A 232 11.90 -19.17 0.96
C PHE A 232 12.98 -20.02 0.28
N ILE A 233 14.15 -20.16 0.89
CA ILE A 233 15.22 -21.05 0.40
C ILE A 233 14.74 -22.51 0.39
N ARG A 234 14.06 -22.96 1.45
CA ARG A 234 13.51 -24.31 1.50
C ARG A 234 12.45 -24.55 0.44
N GLN A 235 11.52 -23.59 0.25
CA GLN A 235 10.50 -23.66 -0.80
C GLN A 235 11.14 -23.71 -2.20
N LEU A 236 12.17 -22.91 -2.43
CA LEU A 236 12.93 -22.93 -3.67
C LEU A 236 13.58 -24.29 -3.91
N ALA A 237 14.24 -24.88 -2.90
CA ALA A 237 14.88 -26.18 -3.03
C ALA A 237 13.90 -27.28 -3.41
N VAL A 238 12.67 -27.25 -2.87
CA VAL A 238 11.59 -28.20 -3.23
C VAL A 238 11.18 -28.02 -4.69
N ILE A 239 10.96 -26.78 -5.13
CA ILE A 239 10.59 -26.47 -6.52
C ILE A 239 11.70 -26.93 -7.48
N LEU A 240 12.96 -26.61 -7.17
CA LEU A 240 14.12 -26.99 -7.97
C LEU A 240 14.27 -28.51 -8.07
N ARG A 241 14.09 -29.22 -6.96
CA ARG A 241 14.11 -30.69 -6.95
C ARG A 241 13.01 -31.26 -7.86
N GLY A 242 11.79 -30.74 -7.78
CA GLY A 242 10.68 -31.14 -8.65
C GLY A 242 10.97 -30.89 -10.15
N ALA A 243 11.57 -29.75 -10.47
CA ALA A 243 11.95 -29.41 -11.84
C ALA A 243 13.10 -30.28 -12.40
N LEU A 244 13.98 -30.79 -11.53
CA LEU A 244 15.06 -31.71 -11.90
C LEU A 244 14.57 -33.16 -12.04
N THR A 245 13.68 -33.63 -11.17
CA THR A 245 13.13 -35.00 -11.23
C THR A 245 12.16 -35.21 -12.39
N GLU A 246 11.43 -34.18 -12.83
CA GLU A 246 10.65 -34.21 -14.09
C GLU A 246 11.54 -34.37 -15.35
N ARG A 247 12.87 -34.21 -15.22
CA ARG A 247 13.87 -34.41 -16.29
C ARG A 247 14.69 -35.70 -16.14
N GLY A 248 14.30 -36.64 -15.25
CA GLY A 248 14.89 -37.98 -15.19
C GLY A 248 14.75 -38.75 -16.52
N PRO A 249 15.63 -39.74 -16.79
CA PRO A 249 15.80 -40.32 -18.13
C PRO A 249 14.50 -40.98 -18.58
N LYS A 250 13.81 -40.34 -19.52
CA LYS A 250 12.70 -40.97 -20.24
C LYS A 250 13.29 -42.04 -21.14
N THR A 251 13.16 -43.29 -20.75
CA THR A 251 13.34 -44.42 -21.66
C THR A 251 12.43 -44.25 -22.86
N SER A 252 13.03 -44.34 -24.03
CA SER A 252 12.41 -44.19 -25.34
C SER A 252 11.29 -45.21 -25.51
N LYS A 253 10.03 -44.79 -25.38
CA LYS A 253 8.85 -45.29 -26.12
C LYS A 253 7.60 -44.54 -25.65
N ASP A 254 7.23 -43.55 -26.47
CA ASP A 254 5.86 -43.14 -26.81
C ASP A 254 5.84 -41.66 -27.21
N LYS A 255 6.31 -41.44 -28.45
CA LYS A 255 5.94 -40.26 -29.23
C LYS A 255 4.58 -40.54 -29.86
N LYS A 256 3.52 -39.99 -29.27
CA LYS A 256 2.43 -39.31 -30.01
C LYS A 256 1.47 -38.61 -29.03
N GLN A 257 1.13 -37.38 -29.38
CA GLN A 257 0.02 -36.58 -28.83
C GLN A 257 0.19 -35.90 -27.45
N LYS A 258 1.06 -34.88 -27.36
CA LYS A 258 0.71 -33.64 -26.59
C LYS A 258 1.54 -32.41 -26.97
N GLU A 259 1.60 -32.10 -28.26
CA GLU A 259 1.82 -30.71 -28.70
C GLU A 259 0.49 -29.95 -28.63
N ARG A 260 0.17 -29.39 -27.46
CA ARG A 260 -0.72 -28.22 -27.38
C ARG A 260 -0.57 -27.53 -26.04
N ASN A 261 -0.05 -26.30 -26.10
CA ASN A 261 -0.06 -25.26 -25.07
C ASN A 261 0.55 -25.59 -23.70
N LYS A 262 1.84 -25.28 -23.52
CA LYS A 262 2.36 -24.89 -22.19
C LYS A 262 3.56 -23.94 -22.31
N PRO A 263 3.36 -22.61 -22.23
CA PRO A 263 4.48 -21.68 -22.16
C PRO A 263 5.00 -21.53 -20.72
N THR A 264 6.32 -21.29 -20.61
CA THR A 264 6.99 -20.46 -19.58
C THR A 264 6.84 -20.83 -18.09
N ASN A 265 7.44 -21.94 -17.65
CA ASN A 265 7.86 -22.11 -16.23
C ASN A 265 9.37 -22.31 -16.07
N LYS A 266 10.03 -22.95 -17.05
CA LYS A 266 11.48 -23.27 -17.02
C LYS A 266 12.41 -22.05 -17.12
N GLN A 267 11.96 -20.94 -17.70
CA GLN A 267 12.74 -19.69 -17.77
C GLN A 267 12.59 -18.82 -16.52
N LEU A 268 11.46 -18.95 -15.80
CA LEU A 268 11.24 -18.25 -14.54
C LEU A 268 12.21 -18.72 -13.45
N GLU A 269 12.48 -20.02 -13.38
CA GLU A 269 13.36 -20.61 -12.37
C GLU A 269 14.83 -20.18 -12.53
N VAL A 270 15.31 -20.06 -13.76
CA VAL A 270 16.71 -19.66 -14.04
C VAL A 270 16.93 -18.18 -13.76
N LEU A 271 15.97 -17.31 -14.09
CA LEU A 271 16.10 -15.89 -13.74
C LEU A 271 15.84 -15.63 -12.25
N PHE A 272 14.98 -16.45 -11.60
CA PHE A 272 14.81 -16.46 -10.16
C PHE A 272 16.15 -16.75 -9.47
N LEU A 273 16.89 -17.76 -9.93
CA LEU A 273 18.23 -18.08 -9.41
C LEU A 273 19.21 -16.92 -9.62
N LEU A 274 19.21 -16.25 -10.78
CA LEU A 274 20.14 -15.15 -11.05
C LEU A 274 19.83 -13.87 -10.25
N VAL A 275 18.56 -13.52 -10.05
CA VAL A 275 18.17 -12.32 -9.29
C VAL A 275 18.23 -12.60 -7.78
N PHE A 276 17.71 -13.72 -7.31
CA PHE A 276 17.75 -14.08 -5.89
C PHE A 276 19.21 -14.30 -5.44
N ALA A 277 20.02 -15.07 -6.17
CA ALA A 277 21.43 -15.24 -5.81
C ALA A 277 22.19 -13.92 -5.88
N LYS A 278 22.03 -13.09 -6.92
CA LYS A 278 22.81 -11.85 -7.05
C LYS A 278 22.46 -10.80 -6.00
N TYR A 279 21.20 -10.63 -5.61
CA TYR A 279 20.83 -9.64 -4.58
C TYR A 279 20.96 -10.17 -3.15
N PHE A 280 20.68 -11.45 -2.93
CA PHE A 280 20.76 -12.07 -1.61
C PHE A 280 22.22 -12.37 -1.22
N LEU A 281 23.08 -12.85 -2.13
CA LEU A 281 24.53 -12.98 -1.85
C LEU A 281 25.21 -11.62 -1.71
N VAL A 282 24.82 -10.57 -2.45
CA VAL A 282 25.40 -9.22 -2.28
C VAL A 282 24.98 -8.60 -0.94
N PHE A 283 23.74 -8.82 -0.50
CA PHE A 283 23.30 -8.44 0.85
C PHE A 283 24.12 -9.13 1.95
N TRP A 284 24.42 -10.42 1.76
CA TRP A 284 25.22 -11.21 2.69
C TRP A 284 26.71 -10.83 2.67
N LYS A 285 27.29 -10.61 1.49
CA LYS A 285 28.71 -10.26 1.32
C LYS A 285 29.07 -8.93 1.98
N HIS A 286 28.12 -8.00 2.10
CA HIS A 286 28.36 -6.69 2.71
C HIS A 286 28.16 -6.63 4.24
N LYS A 287 27.42 -7.58 4.84
CA LYS A 287 27.19 -7.61 6.30
C LYS A 287 27.93 -8.72 7.05
N CYS A 288 28.32 -9.82 6.39
CA CYS A 288 29.21 -10.83 7.00
C CYS A 288 30.68 -10.35 7.11
N CYS A 289 31.03 -9.16 6.61
CA CYS A 289 32.32 -8.51 6.88
C CYS A 289 32.25 -7.45 8.00
N LEU A 290 31.09 -7.26 8.63
CA LEU A 290 30.86 -6.26 9.69
C LEU A 290 30.32 -6.88 10.99
N LEU A 291 30.43 -8.20 11.11
CA LEU A 291 30.36 -9.01 12.33
C LEU A 291 31.61 -9.90 12.35
#